data_AF-A0A3S1D8R3-F1
#
_entry.id   AF-A0A3S1D8R3-F1
#
_cell.length_a   1.000
_cell.length_b   1.000
_cell.length_c   1.000
_cell.angle_alpha   90.00
_cell.angle_beta   90.00
_cell.angle_gamma   90.00
#
_symmetry.space_group_name_H-M   'P 1'
#
loop_
_entity.id
_entity.type
_entity.pdbx_description
1 polymer ?
#
loop_
_entity_poly.entity_id
_entity_poly.type
_entity_poly.pdbx_seq_one_letter_code
_entity_poly.pdbx_strand_id
1 'polypeptide(L)'
;MTQRISVCRICGRRLTNPKSISVSMGPVCVRRFGVIFEEALQYASSLGRQLDVGLIENAAILSSQAAYRQRLRGQTQLPSTHNVEVMSRTLGRMEEVRVEVCDGNHAQVITSRGNTYDVTETSCTCPDFRYRLQGTGESCRHMEAHRIARGQAVSPSTQLLRDHLDEEARRQARRSFEFVDWREQEAREGVLEVWRENKAFDGTFISEDNAAWEDLLSKAGNEWEYKYENVLGGTGNSFGIEIEFELPYNIDRVEIANALHEAGILDTARINGYHSTGGRPGFWKLERDGSLQNGLELVSPILFDRRETWEQIEKATRILREKGATVNERTGGHIHIGIGPLDHKTYAWQRLSRIGLGYEKLFYRMGGADSEAYRNGTHGRHRGSRYTIPLNNNRIRRIRGNEDAAEARARLSESRYSLFNATNVDNVNSKPTIEMRYPNSTLDHLQWQAQIQVANSIVHQSAVIKNTSPQSRFTPGLTDRANQLRFEHYCTETTEREHFRKFLDVVGNQEDRLAATWLFLRGRA
;
A
#
# COMPACT_ATOMS: atom_id res chain seq x y z
N MET A 1 -28.15 -16.37 28.59
CA MET A 1 -26.70 -16.07 28.62
C MET A 1 -25.91 -17.37 28.54
N THR A 2 -25.47 -17.74 27.35
CA THR A 2 -24.43 -18.76 27.14
C THR A 2 -23.34 -18.07 26.32
N GLN A 3 -22.24 -17.70 26.98
CA GLN A 3 -21.08 -17.07 26.33
C GLN A 3 -20.62 -17.93 25.16
N ARG A 4 -20.70 -17.40 23.92
CA ARG A 4 -20.01 -18.02 22.79
C ARG A 4 -18.51 -18.03 23.09
N ILE A 5 -17.98 -19.24 23.15
CA ILE A 5 -16.61 -19.56 23.49
C ILE A 5 -15.72 -19.19 22.29
N SER A 6 -15.00 -18.06 22.37
CA SER A 6 -13.93 -17.79 21.41
C SER A 6 -12.83 -18.84 21.61
N VAL A 7 -12.52 -19.64 20.60
CA VAL A 7 -11.45 -20.65 20.64
C VAL A 7 -10.26 -20.20 19.79
N CYS A 8 -9.06 -20.50 20.27
CA CYS A 8 -7.80 -20.24 19.57
C CYS A 8 -7.80 -20.96 18.22
N ARG A 9 -7.67 -20.25 17.09
CA ARG A 9 -7.68 -20.84 15.75
C ARG A 9 -6.40 -21.61 15.40
N ILE A 10 -5.38 -21.52 16.26
CA ILE A 10 -4.16 -22.32 16.17
C ILE A 10 -4.30 -23.59 17.02
N CYS A 11 -4.62 -23.48 18.32
CA CYS A 11 -4.59 -24.61 19.26
C CYS A 11 -5.96 -25.12 19.77
N GLY A 12 -7.07 -24.54 19.33
CA GLY A 12 -8.43 -24.97 19.66
C GLY A 12 -8.93 -24.65 21.08
N ARG A 13 -8.08 -24.10 21.97
CA ARG A 13 -8.46 -23.84 23.37
C ARG A 13 -9.33 -22.59 23.54
N ARG A 14 -10.26 -22.63 24.50
CA ARG A 14 -11.12 -21.50 24.90
C ARG A 14 -10.28 -20.31 25.37
N LEU A 15 -10.61 -19.12 24.87
CA LEU A 15 -9.89 -17.87 25.11
C LEU A 15 -10.58 -17.07 26.22
N THR A 16 -9.80 -16.66 27.21
CA THR A 16 -10.23 -15.72 28.27
C THR A 16 -9.70 -14.30 28.02
N ASN A 17 -8.66 -14.15 27.20
CA ASN A 17 -8.06 -12.84 26.85
C ASN A 17 -7.39 -12.91 25.45
N PRO A 18 -8.07 -12.56 24.35
CA PRO A 18 -7.54 -12.79 23.00
C PRO A 18 -6.69 -11.61 22.48
N LYS A 19 -5.35 -11.76 22.46
CA LYS A 19 -4.41 -10.71 21.99
C LYS A 19 -4.51 -10.38 20.49
N SER A 20 -4.84 -11.35 19.64
CA SER A 20 -4.72 -11.23 18.17
C SER A 20 -5.97 -10.70 17.45
N ILE A 21 -6.99 -10.30 18.21
CA ILE A 21 -8.23 -9.71 17.66
C ILE A 21 -8.03 -8.22 17.37
N SER A 22 -7.16 -7.52 18.11
CA SER A 22 -6.86 -6.09 17.90
C SER A 22 -6.02 -5.77 16.66
N VAL A 23 -5.47 -6.79 15.98
CA VAL A 23 -4.58 -6.66 14.82
C VAL A 23 -5.03 -7.53 13.62
N SER A 24 -6.33 -7.83 13.52
CA SER A 24 -6.96 -8.46 12.35
C SER A 24 -6.45 -9.86 11.96
N MET A 25 -6.05 -10.71 12.92
CA MET A 25 -5.59 -12.10 12.67
C MET A 25 -6.57 -13.20 13.09
N GLY A 26 -7.71 -12.85 13.72
CA GLY A 26 -8.64 -13.81 14.32
C GLY A 26 -8.18 -14.33 15.71
N PRO A 27 -9.02 -15.08 16.45
CA PRO A 27 -8.78 -15.41 17.86
C PRO A 27 -7.60 -16.39 18.06
N VAL A 28 -6.49 -15.93 18.65
CA VAL A 28 -5.30 -16.71 19.04
C VAL A 28 -5.00 -16.44 20.53
N CYS A 29 -4.60 -17.47 21.27
CA CYS A 29 -4.34 -17.34 22.71
C CYS A 29 -3.02 -16.64 23.01
N VAL A 30 -2.99 -15.83 24.07
CA VAL A 30 -1.79 -15.10 24.56
C VAL A 30 -0.60 -16.02 24.73
N ARG A 31 -0.83 -17.25 25.23
CA ARG A 31 0.24 -18.23 25.44
C ARG A 31 0.92 -18.66 24.14
N ARG A 32 0.16 -18.82 23.04
CA ARG A 32 0.75 -19.23 21.76
C ARG A 32 1.40 -18.07 21.01
N PHE A 33 0.81 -16.89 21.10
CA PHE A 33 1.43 -15.66 20.63
C PHE A 33 2.74 -15.40 21.38
N GLY A 34 2.75 -15.55 22.71
CA GLY A 34 3.92 -15.40 23.58
C GLY A 34 5.06 -16.36 23.23
N VAL A 35 4.76 -17.65 22.99
CA VAL A 35 5.80 -18.63 22.56
C VAL A 35 6.42 -18.24 21.22
N ILE A 36 5.61 -17.86 20.22
CA ILE A 36 6.11 -17.45 18.89
C ILE A 36 6.91 -16.14 18.99
N PHE A 37 6.45 -15.22 19.84
CA PHE A 37 7.13 -13.96 20.12
C PHE A 37 8.45 -14.16 20.86
N GLU A 38 8.51 -15.06 21.85
CA GLU A 38 9.73 -15.44 22.57
C GLU A 38 10.74 -16.17 21.67
N GLU A 39 10.29 -17.08 20.80
CA GLU A 39 11.14 -17.72 19.78
C GLU A 39 11.73 -16.68 18.81
N ALA A 40 10.92 -15.71 18.37
CA ALA A 40 11.38 -14.60 17.52
C ALA A 40 12.34 -13.65 18.26
N LEU A 41 12.13 -13.42 19.55
CA LEU A 41 13.01 -12.65 20.43
C LEU A 41 14.35 -13.35 20.63
N GLN A 42 14.36 -14.65 20.95
CA GLN A 42 15.58 -15.45 21.12
C GLN A 42 16.40 -15.50 19.83
N TYR A 43 15.73 -15.63 18.68
CA TYR A 43 16.37 -15.55 17.37
C TYR A 43 16.96 -14.16 17.10
N ALA A 44 16.24 -13.08 17.40
CA ALA A 44 16.74 -11.71 17.24
C ALA A 44 17.93 -11.40 18.18
N SER A 45 17.88 -11.89 19.43
CA SER A 45 18.97 -11.78 20.39
C SER A 45 20.20 -12.59 19.98
N SER A 46 20.02 -13.76 19.35
CA SER A 46 21.13 -14.57 18.80
C SER A 46 21.90 -13.88 17.66
N LEU A 47 21.29 -12.85 17.05
CA LEU A 47 21.87 -12.05 15.97
C LEU A 47 22.51 -10.75 16.45
N GLY A 48 22.56 -10.50 17.78
CA GLY A 48 23.29 -9.39 18.39
C GLY A 48 22.76 -7.98 18.08
N ARG A 49 21.50 -7.85 17.65
CA ARG A 49 20.89 -6.56 17.26
C ARG A 49 20.11 -5.91 18.40
N GLN A 50 20.11 -4.57 18.42
CA GLN A 50 19.23 -3.78 19.30
C GLN A 50 17.76 -4.08 18.94
N LEU A 51 16.97 -4.46 19.96
CA LEU A 51 15.65 -5.08 19.79
C LEU A 51 14.58 -4.02 19.47
N ASP A 52 14.11 -3.98 18.22
CA ASP A 52 12.88 -3.28 17.85
C ASP A 52 11.68 -4.19 18.11
N VAL A 53 10.97 -3.91 19.20
CA VAL A 53 9.82 -4.68 19.70
C VAL A 53 8.69 -4.73 18.67
N GLY A 54 8.49 -3.65 17.89
CA GLY A 54 7.45 -3.60 16.86
C GLY A 54 7.76 -4.48 15.65
N LEU A 55 9.04 -4.63 15.29
CA LEU A 55 9.47 -5.51 14.20
C LEU A 55 9.33 -7.00 14.57
N ILE A 56 9.64 -7.35 15.82
CA ILE A 56 9.51 -8.71 16.36
C ILE A 56 8.04 -9.10 16.48
N GLU A 57 7.20 -8.17 16.91
CA GLU A 57 5.76 -8.37 16.97
C GLU A 57 5.18 -8.63 15.57
N ASN A 58 5.60 -7.85 14.57
CA ASN A 58 5.21 -8.05 13.18
C ASN A 58 5.69 -9.38 12.58
N ALA A 59 6.90 -9.85 12.93
CA ALA A 59 7.39 -11.16 12.49
C ALA A 59 6.58 -12.33 13.11
N ALA A 60 6.24 -12.25 14.39
CA ALA A 60 5.41 -13.23 15.08
C ALA A 60 3.97 -13.27 14.52
N ILE A 61 3.45 -12.10 14.14
CA ILE A 61 2.20 -11.92 13.39
C ILE A 61 2.29 -12.65 12.04
N LEU A 62 3.28 -12.36 11.21
CA LEU A 62 3.43 -12.96 9.89
C LEU A 62 3.56 -14.50 9.92
N SER A 63 4.32 -15.05 10.88
CA SER A 63 4.46 -16.51 11.07
C SER A 63 3.14 -17.18 11.49
N SER A 64 2.36 -16.52 12.34
CA SER A 64 1.03 -16.99 12.75
C SER A 64 0.04 -16.98 11.58
N GLN A 65 0.15 -15.96 10.72
CA GLN A 65 -0.62 -15.83 9.47
C GLN A 65 -0.24 -16.92 8.45
N ALA A 66 1.04 -17.25 8.33
CA ALA A 66 1.53 -18.30 7.44
C ALA A 66 1.03 -19.70 7.87
N ALA A 67 1.09 -20.02 9.17
CA ALA A 67 0.56 -21.27 9.71
C ALA A 67 -0.96 -21.40 9.50
N TYR A 68 -1.69 -20.29 9.60
CA TYR A 68 -3.12 -20.21 9.29
C TYR A 68 -3.40 -20.40 7.79
N ARG A 69 -2.60 -19.78 6.91
CA ARG A 69 -2.71 -19.92 5.45
C ARG A 69 -2.35 -21.33 4.96
N GLN A 70 -1.42 -22.02 5.61
CA GLN A 70 -1.14 -23.44 5.35
C GLN A 70 -2.34 -24.33 5.67
N ARG A 71 -3.04 -24.08 6.78
CA ARG A 71 -4.32 -24.76 7.10
C ARG A 71 -5.44 -24.46 6.10
N LEU A 72 -5.53 -23.23 5.59
CA LEU A 72 -6.53 -22.83 4.59
C LEU A 72 -6.27 -23.43 3.19
N ARG A 73 -5.03 -23.80 2.87
CA ARG A 73 -4.63 -24.33 1.55
C ARG A 73 -4.86 -25.82 1.36
N GLY A 74 -5.56 -26.50 2.29
CA GLY A 74 -6.08 -27.84 2.04
C GLY A 74 -5.04 -28.91 1.67
N GLN A 75 -3.79 -28.80 2.12
CA GLN A 75 -2.84 -29.91 1.99
C GLN A 75 -3.05 -30.90 3.13
N THR A 76 -3.65 -32.02 2.72
CA THR A 76 -3.77 -33.33 3.37
C THR A 76 -4.74 -33.41 4.56
N GLN A 77 -6.03 -33.57 4.27
CA GLN A 77 -6.92 -34.28 5.20
C GLN A 77 -6.58 -35.76 5.11
N LEU A 78 -6.07 -36.33 6.21
CA LEU A 78 -5.99 -37.78 6.36
C LEU A 78 -7.41 -38.36 6.30
N PRO A 79 -7.59 -39.58 5.77
CA PRO A 79 -8.87 -40.28 5.80
C PRO A 79 -9.42 -40.27 7.23
N SER A 80 -10.69 -39.86 7.39
CA SER A 80 -11.33 -39.82 8.70
C SER A 80 -12.61 -40.66 8.69
N THR A 81 -12.77 -41.47 9.72
CA THR A 81 -13.88 -42.40 9.87
C THR A 81 -14.82 -41.92 10.97
N HIS A 82 -16.10 -41.80 10.65
CA HIS A 82 -17.14 -41.34 11.57
C HIS A 82 -18.25 -42.38 11.66
N ASN A 83 -18.78 -42.62 12.86
CA ASN A 83 -20.02 -43.39 13.01
C ASN A 83 -21.18 -42.41 13.15
N VAL A 84 -22.21 -42.58 12.33
CA VAL A 84 -23.36 -41.67 12.24
C VAL A 84 -24.65 -42.46 12.35
N GLU A 85 -25.57 -42.03 13.20
CA GLU A 85 -26.92 -42.59 13.24
C GLU A 85 -27.82 -41.97 12.17
N VAL A 86 -28.41 -42.81 11.32
CA VAL A 86 -29.38 -42.38 10.30
C VAL A 86 -30.63 -43.26 10.31
N MET A 87 -31.77 -42.68 9.97
CA MET A 87 -33.05 -43.40 9.95
C MET A 87 -33.12 -44.41 8.80
N SER A 88 -33.41 -45.66 9.11
CA SER A 88 -33.69 -46.72 8.14
C SER A 88 -35.19 -46.79 7.87
N ARG A 89 -35.66 -46.26 6.73
CA ARG A 89 -37.08 -46.34 6.35
C ARG A 89 -37.57 -47.79 6.23
N THR A 90 -36.73 -48.69 5.73
CA THR A 90 -37.05 -50.12 5.57
C THR A 90 -37.28 -50.83 6.91
N LEU A 91 -36.53 -50.45 7.95
CA LEU A 91 -36.59 -51.09 9.27
C LEU A 91 -37.35 -50.27 10.32
N GLY A 92 -37.78 -49.05 9.96
CA GLY A 92 -38.51 -48.14 10.83
C GLY A 92 -37.74 -47.66 12.06
N ARG A 93 -36.40 -47.76 12.06
CA ARG A 93 -35.55 -47.44 13.23
C ARG A 93 -34.24 -46.75 12.83
N MET A 94 -33.60 -46.09 13.78
CA MET A 94 -32.26 -45.53 13.61
C MET A 94 -31.23 -46.66 13.51
N GLU A 95 -30.26 -46.50 12.63
CA GLU A 95 -29.12 -47.40 12.48
C GLU A 95 -27.82 -46.60 12.44
N GLU A 96 -26.82 -47.09 13.16
CA GLU A 96 -25.46 -46.58 13.05
C GLU A 96 -24.82 -47.08 11.75
N VAL A 97 -24.28 -46.16 10.96
CA VAL A 97 -23.50 -46.44 9.75
C VAL A 97 -22.12 -45.80 9.89
N ARG A 98 -21.11 -46.47 9.33
CA ARG A 98 -19.74 -45.97 9.31
C ARG A 98 -19.50 -45.20 8.02
N VAL A 99 -18.98 -43.99 8.12
CA VAL A 99 -18.66 -43.10 7.00
C VAL A 99 -17.16 -42.87 6.97
N GLU A 100 -16.51 -43.39 5.93
CA GLU A 100 -15.09 -43.21 5.67
C GLU A 100 -14.93 -42.08 4.65
N VAL A 101 -14.52 -40.90 5.11
CA VAL A 101 -14.34 -39.72 4.26
C VAL A 101 -12.99 -39.80 3.57
N CYS A 102 -13.01 -39.99 2.25
CA CYS A 102 -11.81 -40.11 1.43
C CYS A 102 -11.24 -38.73 1.08
N ASP A 103 -12.11 -37.78 0.73
CA ASP A 103 -11.75 -36.38 0.48
C ASP A 103 -12.94 -35.43 0.73
N GLY A 104 -12.78 -34.16 0.37
CA GLY A 104 -13.77 -33.11 0.59
C GLY A 104 -15.09 -33.25 -0.16
N ASN A 105 -15.28 -34.22 -1.07
CA ASN A 105 -16.53 -34.45 -1.80
C ASN A 105 -16.85 -35.94 -2.01
N HIS A 106 -16.04 -36.86 -1.46
CA HIS A 106 -16.20 -38.30 -1.65
C HIS A 106 -16.05 -39.06 -0.32
N ALA A 107 -16.97 -39.99 -0.07
CA ALA A 107 -16.93 -40.89 1.08
C ALA A 107 -17.48 -42.29 0.75
N GLN A 108 -17.01 -43.29 1.49
CA GLN A 108 -17.61 -44.61 1.53
C GLN A 108 -18.48 -44.77 2.77
N VAL A 109 -19.74 -45.16 2.57
CA VAL A 109 -20.68 -45.43 3.66
C VAL A 109 -20.89 -46.93 3.79
N ILE A 110 -20.48 -47.48 4.93
CA ILE A 110 -20.57 -48.89 5.28
C ILE A 110 -21.74 -49.07 6.25
N THR A 111 -22.73 -49.83 5.83
CA THR A 111 -23.92 -50.13 6.63
C THR A 111 -23.62 -51.17 7.72
N SER A 112 -24.46 -51.23 8.75
CA SER A 112 -24.39 -52.23 9.84
C SER A 112 -24.38 -53.70 9.36
N ARG A 113 -24.88 -53.97 8.15
CA ARG A 113 -24.88 -55.30 7.51
C ARG A 113 -23.66 -55.56 6.63
N GLY A 114 -22.69 -54.64 6.58
CA GLY A 114 -21.44 -54.79 5.83
C GLY A 114 -21.49 -54.37 4.37
N ASN A 115 -22.61 -53.84 3.87
CA ASN A 115 -22.66 -53.28 2.50
C ASN A 115 -22.02 -51.89 2.45
N THR A 116 -21.19 -51.65 1.44
CA THR A 116 -20.48 -50.39 1.22
C THR A 116 -21.04 -49.66 -0.01
N TYR A 117 -21.21 -48.35 0.10
CA TYR A 117 -21.67 -47.48 -0.98
C TYR A 117 -20.78 -46.26 -1.11
N ASP A 118 -20.32 -45.94 -2.33
CA ASP A 118 -19.68 -44.67 -2.63
C ASP A 118 -20.72 -43.54 -2.70
N VAL A 119 -20.38 -42.41 -2.08
CA VAL A 119 -21.25 -41.27 -1.84
C VAL A 119 -20.50 -39.96 -2.09
N THR A 120 -21.14 -39.04 -2.81
CA THR A 120 -20.74 -37.63 -2.92
C THR A 120 -21.87 -36.73 -2.41
N GLU A 121 -21.67 -35.40 -2.40
CA GLU A 121 -22.75 -34.46 -2.04
C GLU A 121 -24.02 -34.60 -2.93
N THR A 122 -23.84 -35.07 -4.17
CA THR A 122 -24.86 -35.07 -5.22
C THR A 122 -25.19 -36.44 -5.80
N SER A 123 -24.51 -37.51 -5.37
CA SER A 123 -24.68 -38.87 -5.91
C SER A 123 -24.47 -39.96 -4.85
N CYS A 124 -25.15 -41.09 -5.01
CA CYS A 124 -24.89 -42.31 -4.24
C CYS A 124 -25.08 -43.56 -5.09
N THR A 125 -24.21 -44.55 -4.88
CA THR A 125 -24.27 -45.85 -5.59
C THR A 125 -25.36 -46.81 -5.07
N CYS A 126 -26.11 -46.45 -4.02
CA CYS A 126 -27.13 -47.34 -3.49
C CYS A 126 -28.33 -47.49 -4.45
N PRO A 127 -29.00 -48.67 -4.48
CA PRO A 127 -30.14 -48.91 -5.37
C PRO A 127 -31.29 -47.92 -5.17
N ASP A 128 -31.52 -47.46 -3.93
CA ASP A 128 -32.58 -46.51 -3.62
C ASP A 128 -32.34 -45.17 -4.31
N PHE A 129 -31.11 -44.66 -4.29
CA PHE A 129 -30.77 -43.45 -5.02
C PHE A 129 -30.84 -43.66 -6.53
N ARG A 130 -30.15 -44.70 -7.03
CA ARG A 130 -30.03 -44.97 -8.46
C ARG A 130 -31.37 -45.20 -9.17
N TYR A 131 -32.31 -45.89 -8.53
CA TYR A 131 -33.58 -46.24 -9.18
C TYR A 131 -34.76 -45.35 -8.80
N ARG A 132 -34.68 -44.57 -7.71
CA ARG A 132 -35.84 -43.82 -7.19
C ARG A 132 -35.60 -42.34 -6.96
N LEU A 133 -34.39 -41.92 -6.61
CA LEU A 133 -34.12 -40.53 -6.21
C LEU A 133 -33.26 -39.77 -7.23
N GLN A 134 -32.58 -40.48 -8.14
CA GLN A 134 -31.75 -39.87 -9.17
C GLN A 134 -32.58 -38.91 -10.04
N GLY A 135 -32.18 -37.63 -10.08
CA GLY A 135 -32.86 -36.58 -10.84
C GLY A 135 -34.04 -35.90 -10.14
N THR A 136 -34.42 -36.34 -8.94
CA THR A 136 -35.53 -35.74 -8.17
C THR A 136 -35.12 -34.57 -7.28
N GLY A 137 -33.81 -34.41 -7.02
CA GLY A 137 -33.28 -33.45 -6.05
C GLY A 137 -33.30 -33.94 -4.60
N GLU A 138 -33.90 -35.10 -4.33
CA GLU A 138 -33.90 -35.72 -3.00
C GLU A 138 -32.62 -36.55 -2.73
N SER A 139 -32.33 -36.80 -1.46
CA SER A 139 -31.13 -37.54 -1.02
C SER A 139 -31.49 -38.82 -0.29
N CYS A 140 -30.70 -39.87 -0.52
CA CYS A 140 -30.83 -41.12 0.23
C CYS A 140 -30.20 -40.99 1.64
N ARG A 141 -30.48 -41.95 2.52
CA ARG A 141 -29.91 -41.99 3.89
C ARG A 141 -28.38 -41.99 3.95
N HIS A 142 -27.70 -42.49 2.92
CA HIS A 142 -26.23 -42.51 2.87
C HIS A 142 -25.66 -41.12 2.53
N MET A 143 -26.32 -40.39 1.64
CA MET A 143 -25.98 -38.98 1.37
C MET A 143 -26.25 -38.11 2.59
N GLU A 144 -27.32 -38.39 3.34
CA GLU A 144 -27.59 -37.71 4.60
C GLU A 144 -26.54 -38.06 5.67
N ALA A 145 -26.14 -39.33 5.79
CA ALA A 145 -25.03 -39.73 6.66
C ALA A 145 -23.73 -38.99 6.31
N HIS A 146 -23.43 -38.83 5.02
CA HIS A 146 -22.27 -38.08 4.54
C HIS A 146 -22.36 -36.59 4.91
N ARG A 147 -23.53 -35.96 4.77
CA ARG A 147 -23.74 -34.55 5.15
C ARG A 147 -23.65 -34.33 6.65
N ILE A 148 -24.21 -35.24 7.45
CA ILE A 148 -24.12 -35.21 8.91
C ILE A 148 -22.66 -35.39 9.34
N ALA A 149 -21.93 -36.34 8.76
CA ALA A 149 -20.49 -36.52 8.99
C ALA A 149 -19.68 -35.25 8.63
N ARG A 150 -20.19 -34.44 7.68
CA ARG A 150 -19.62 -33.14 7.31
C ARG A 150 -20.20 -31.94 8.05
N GLY A 151 -21.09 -32.16 9.02
CA GLY A 151 -21.65 -31.11 9.88
C GLY A 151 -22.73 -30.24 9.22
N GLN A 152 -23.44 -30.74 8.20
CA GLN A 152 -24.50 -30.01 7.49
C GLN A 152 -25.88 -30.67 7.73
N ALA A 153 -26.63 -30.19 8.72
CA ALA A 153 -28.09 -30.40 8.81
C ALA A 153 -28.79 -29.08 9.22
N VAL A 154 -29.94 -28.78 8.59
CA VAL A 154 -30.72 -27.53 8.76
C VAL A 154 -32.06 -27.84 9.41
N SER A 155 -32.44 -27.08 10.46
CA SER A 155 -33.78 -27.11 11.08
C SER A 155 -34.49 -25.74 10.96
N PRO A 156 -35.84 -25.66 10.88
CA PRO A 156 -36.56 -24.39 10.68
C PRO A 156 -36.46 -23.39 11.84
N SER A 157 -36.19 -23.84 13.07
CA SER A 157 -35.97 -22.97 14.24
C SER A 157 -34.63 -22.22 14.18
N THR A 158 -33.71 -22.66 13.31
CA THR A 158 -32.41 -22.03 13.09
C THR A 158 -32.45 -20.83 12.16
N GLN A 159 -33.56 -20.52 11.48
CA GLN A 159 -33.64 -19.34 10.60
C GLN A 159 -33.66 -18.04 11.41
N LEU A 160 -34.57 -17.94 12.39
CA LEU A 160 -34.66 -16.78 13.31
C LEU A 160 -33.43 -16.63 14.21
N LEU A 161 -32.86 -17.76 14.66
CA LEU A 161 -31.61 -17.78 15.42
C LEU A 161 -30.40 -17.44 14.54
N ARG A 162 -30.35 -17.87 13.27
CA ARG A 162 -29.32 -17.42 12.31
C ARG A 162 -29.44 -15.95 12.04
N ASP A 163 -30.63 -15.41 11.83
CA ASP A 163 -30.82 -13.99 11.54
C ASP A 163 -30.36 -13.11 12.73
N HIS A 164 -30.68 -13.50 13.97
CA HIS A 164 -30.17 -12.81 15.16
C HIS A 164 -28.66 -13.01 15.41
N LEU A 165 -28.12 -14.20 15.13
CA LEU A 165 -26.69 -14.49 15.28
C LEU A 165 -25.84 -13.83 14.17
N ASP A 166 -26.39 -13.69 12.96
CA ASP A 166 -25.82 -12.90 11.86
C ASP A 166 -25.90 -11.42 12.20
N GLU A 167 -26.99 -10.94 12.80
CA GLU A 167 -27.14 -9.55 13.21
C GLU A 167 -26.19 -9.17 14.36
N GLU A 168 -25.97 -10.08 15.31
CA GLU A 168 -25.01 -9.90 16.40
C GLU A 168 -23.55 -10.08 15.94
N ALA A 169 -23.28 -11.01 15.01
CA ALA A 169 -21.98 -11.14 14.35
C ALA A 169 -21.67 -9.93 13.45
N ARG A 170 -22.67 -9.39 12.73
CA ARG A 170 -22.56 -8.12 11.97
C ARG A 170 -22.35 -6.94 12.91
N ARG A 171 -23.01 -6.89 14.08
CA ARG A 171 -22.74 -5.87 15.12
C ARG A 171 -21.33 -5.99 15.70
N GLN A 172 -20.85 -7.20 15.95
CA GLN A 172 -19.49 -7.42 16.47
C GLN A 172 -18.41 -7.15 15.42
N ALA A 173 -18.65 -7.50 14.16
CA ALA A 173 -17.80 -7.16 13.03
C ALA A 173 -17.79 -5.65 12.77
N ARG A 174 -18.96 -4.97 12.86
CA ARG A 174 -19.07 -3.51 12.83
C ARG A 174 -18.27 -2.88 13.96
N ARG A 175 -18.40 -3.33 15.21
CA ARG A 175 -17.59 -2.85 16.34
C ARG A 175 -16.09 -3.07 16.16
N SER A 176 -15.70 -4.18 15.53
CA SER A 176 -14.29 -4.48 15.24
C SER A 176 -13.76 -3.60 14.10
N PHE A 177 -14.58 -3.34 13.08
CA PHE A 177 -14.26 -2.42 11.99
C PHE A 177 -14.22 -0.96 12.48
N GLU A 178 -15.19 -0.54 13.30
CA GLU A 178 -15.22 0.76 13.99
C GLU A 178 -13.99 0.95 14.89
N PHE A 179 -13.50 -0.12 15.53
CA PHE A 179 -12.26 -0.06 16.32
C PHE A 179 -11.00 0.08 15.45
N VAL A 180 -10.92 -0.64 14.32
CA VAL A 180 -9.81 -0.50 13.36
C VAL A 180 -9.82 0.88 12.72
N ASP A 181 -10.97 1.35 12.25
CA ASP A 181 -11.19 2.69 11.70
C ASP A 181 -10.83 3.77 12.73
N TRP A 182 -11.21 3.59 14.00
CA TRP A 182 -10.82 4.49 15.09
C TRP A 182 -9.30 4.53 15.30
N ARG A 183 -8.61 3.37 15.29
CA ARG A 183 -7.14 3.30 15.44
C ARG A 183 -6.40 3.92 14.27
N GLU A 184 -6.87 3.69 13.04
CA GLU A 184 -6.33 4.32 11.84
C GLU A 184 -6.54 5.83 11.87
N GLN A 185 -7.72 6.27 12.32
CA GLN A 185 -8.02 7.69 12.50
C GLN A 185 -7.17 8.33 13.60
N GLU A 186 -6.94 7.65 14.72
CA GLU A 186 -6.07 8.12 15.82
C GLU A 186 -4.62 8.25 15.35
N ALA A 187 -4.08 7.23 14.68
CA ALA A 187 -2.74 7.26 14.10
C ALA A 187 -2.59 8.39 13.07
N ARG A 188 -3.60 8.59 12.23
CA ARG A 188 -3.65 9.71 11.28
C ARG A 188 -3.66 11.06 11.99
N GLU A 189 -4.53 11.28 12.98
CA GLU A 189 -4.59 12.57 13.66
C GLU A 189 -3.26 12.87 14.37
N GLY A 190 -2.58 11.87 14.94
CA GLY A 190 -1.22 12.04 15.46
C GLY A 190 -0.22 12.52 14.40
N VAL A 191 -0.23 11.91 13.20
CA VAL A 191 0.60 12.35 12.06
C VAL A 191 0.26 13.79 11.65
N LEU A 192 -1.03 14.13 11.58
CA LEU A 192 -1.48 15.46 11.18
C LEU A 192 -1.25 16.52 12.26
N GLU A 193 -1.25 16.16 13.53
CA GLU A 193 -0.93 17.04 14.66
C GLU A 193 0.55 17.46 14.58
N VAL A 194 1.46 16.49 14.46
CA VAL A 194 2.89 16.77 14.26
C VAL A 194 3.13 17.62 13.01
N TRP A 195 2.40 17.35 11.91
CA TRP A 195 2.47 18.20 10.72
C TRP A 195 2.01 19.64 10.99
N ARG A 196 0.91 19.84 11.71
CA ARG A 196 0.41 21.18 12.07
C ARG A 196 1.38 21.91 13.00
N GLU A 197 2.07 21.20 13.88
CA GLU A 197 3.06 21.82 14.77
C GLU A 197 4.30 22.30 14.00
N ASN A 198 4.80 21.48 13.07
CA ASN A 198 6.11 21.74 12.44
C ASN A 198 6.03 22.39 11.04
N LYS A 199 4.91 22.24 10.34
CA LYS A 199 4.76 22.58 8.90
C LYS A 199 3.41 23.25 8.58
N ALA A 200 2.70 23.78 9.58
CA ALA A 200 1.46 24.51 9.36
C ALA A 200 1.64 25.74 8.46
N PHE A 201 0.52 26.21 7.94
CA PHE A 201 0.44 27.48 7.25
C PHE A 201 0.97 28.62 8.14
N ASP A 202 1.93 29.36 7.63
CA ASP A 202 2.65 30.42 8.35
C ASP A 202 1.91 31.77 8.37
N GLY A 203 0.71 31.85 7.79
CA GLY A 203 -0.08 33.08 7.72
C GLY A 203 0.21 33.94 6.48
N THR A 204 1.27 33.65 5.72
CA THR A 204 1.68 34.45 4.57
C THR A 204 1.15 33.86 3.27
N PHE A 205 0.49 34.66 2.45
CA PHE A 205 0.13 34.29 1.08
C PHE A 205 1.13 34.89 0.09
N ILE A 206 1.98 34.05 -0.49
CA ILE A 206 2.95 34.41 -1.50
C ILE A 206 2.28 34.99 -2.74
N SER A 207 1.06 34.58 -3.11
CA SER A 207 0.36 35.23 -4.22
C SER A 207 -0.09 36.67 -3.94
N GLU A 208 -0.11 37.09 -2.68
CA GLU A 208 -0.59 38.41 -2.25
C GLU A 208 0.53 39.29 -1.68
N ASP A 209 1.70 38.71 -1.38
CA ASP A 209 2.86 39.41 -0.83
C ASP A 209 4.05 39.38 -1.80
N ASN A 210 4.33 40.52 -2.44
CA ASN A 210 5.46 40.68 -3.34
C ASN A 210 6.81 40.68 -2.64
N ALA A 211 6.89 41.20 -1.41
CA ALA A 211 8.16 41.22 -0.68
C ALA A 211 8.55 39.79 -0.26
N ALA A 212 7.59 39.02 0.26
CA ALA A 212 7.81 37.61 0.58
C ALA A 212 8.17 36.78 -0.65
N TRP A 213 7.56 37.07 -1.80
CA TRP A 213 7.91 36.42 -3.07
C TRP A 213 9.36 36.70 -3.51
N GLU A 214 9.80 37.96 -3.48
CA GLU A 214 11.18 38.31 -3.89
C GLU A 214 12.22 37.77 -2.91
N ASP A 215 11.94 37.78 -1.60
CA ASP A 215 12.80 37.15 -0.59
C ASP A 215 12.92 35.64 -0.84
N LEU A 216 11.80 34.96 -1.11
CA LEU A 216 11.79 33.53 -1.42
C LEU A 216 12.57 33.21 -2.70
N LEU A 217 12.41 34.02 -3.76
CA LEU A 217 13.18 33.89 -4.99
C LEU A 217 14.68 34.05 -4.75
N SER A 218 15.07 35.07 -3.99
CA SER A 218 16.47 35.33 -3.65
C SER A 218 17.09 34.13 -2.93
N LYS A 219 16.40 33.58 -1.93
CA LYS A 219 16.83 32.38 -1.19
C LYS A 219 16.92 31.15 -2.10
N ALA A 220 15.93 30.92 -2.96
CA ALA A 220 15.86 29.78 -3.87
C ALA A 220 16.91 29.82 -5.01
N GLY A 221 17.49 31.00 -5.28
CA GLY A 221 18.60 31.15 -6.22
C GLY A 221 19.91 30.53 -5.74
N ASN A 222 20.08 30.35 -4.42
CA ASN A 222 21.26 29.71 -3.84
C ASN A 222 21.24 28.19 -4.06
N GLU A 223 22.39 27.54 -3.82
CA GLU A 223 22.46 26.07 -3.78
C GLU A 223 21.61 25.50 -2.64
N TRP A 224 21.08 24.30 -2.86
CA TRP A 224 20.25 23.63 -1.85
C TRP A 224 21.10 23.21 -0.66
N GLU A 225 20.68 23.58 0.54
CA GLU A 225 21.28 23.05 1.75
C GLU A 225 20.74 21.66 2.04
N TYR A 226 21.60 20.63 1.90
CA TYR A 226 21.21 19.26 2.18
C TYR A 226 21.08 19.03 3.69
N LYS A 227 19.88 18.64 4.13
CA LYS A 227 19.60 18.32 5.54
C LYS A 227 19.63 16.81 5.74
N TYR A 228 20.07 16.37 6.92
CA TYR A 228 20.10 14.94 7.28
C TYR A 228 18.99 14.55 8.26
N GLU A 229 18.15 15.47 8.69
CA GLU A 229 17.04 15.18 9.60
C GLU A 229 15.97 16.26 9.51
N ASN A 230 14.75 15.92 9.89
CA ASN A 230 13.60 16.83 9.96
C ASN A 230 13.28 17.56 8.65
N VAL A 231 13.54 16.94 7.50
CA VAL A 231 13.17 17.48 6.19
C VAL A 231 11.65 17.48 6.02
N LEU A 232 11.00 16.42 6.50
CA LEU A 232 9.57 16.13 6.32
C LEU A 232 8.70 16.52 7.51
N GLY A 233 9.25 17.33 8.44
CA GLY A 233 8.51 17.88 9.58
C GLY A 233 8.25 16.90 10.72
N GLY A 234 9.04 15.83 10.82
CA GLY A 234 9.03 14.92 11.96
C GLY A 234 7.81 14.00 12.07
N THR A 235 6.93 13.97 11.06
CA THR A 235 5.65 13.21 11.12
C THR A 235 5.82 11.70 11.16
N GLY A 236 7.03 11.20 10.90
CA GLY A 236 7.30 9.76 10.77
C GLY A 236 6.68 9.14 9.51
N ASN A 237 6.13 9.95 8.60
CA ASN A 237 5.57 9.43 7.35
C ASN A 237 6.67 8.77 6.50
N SER A 238 6.33 7.63 5.92
CA SER A 238 7.28 6.87 5.10
C SER A 238 7.35 7.41 3.68
N PHE A 239 8.50 7.24 3.03
CA PHE A 239 8.64 7.46 1.60
C PHE A 239 9.54 6.39 0.94
N GLY A 240 9.68 6.48 -0.37
CA GLY A 240 10.63 5.71 -1.17
C GLY A 240 10.89 6.43 -2.49
N ILE A 241 12.03 6.13 -3.11
CA ILE A 241 12.38 6.57 -4.45
C ILE A 241 12.80 5.41 -5.35
N GLU A 242 12.60 5.60 -6.65
CA GLU A 242 13.10 4.76 -7.73
C GLU A 242 13.93 5.64 -8.67
N ILE A 243 15.18 5.24 -8.92
CA ILE A 243 16.13 5.98 -9.75
C ILE A 243 16.40 5.15 -11.00
N GLU A 244 15.80 5.52 -12.12
CA GLU A 244 16.14 4.93 -13.42
C GLU A 244 17.42 5.57 -13.97
N PHE A 245 18.35 4.77 -14.48
CA PHE A 245 19.57 5.27 -15.11
C PHE A 245 20.03 4.34 -16.22
N GLU A 246 20.80 4.87 -17.17
CA GLU A 246 21.45 4.09 -18.23
C GLU A 246 22.97 4.10 -18.06
N LEU A 247 23.60 3.00 -18.48
CA LEU A 247 25.04 2.85 -18.47
C LEU A 247 25.60 2.94 -19.89
N PRO A 248 26.76 3.59 -20.07
CA PRO A 248 27.55 3.43 -21.27
C PRO A 248 27.80 1.96 -21.58
N TYR A 249 27.82 1.58 -22.86
CA TYR A 249 27.99 0.18 -23.28
C TYR A 249 29.32 -0.46 -22.82
N ASN A 250 30.32 0.36 -22.50
CA ASN A 250 31.62 -0.09 -22.00
C ASN A 250 31.69 -0.25 -20.47
N ILE A 251 30.60 0.03 -19.74
CA ILE A 251 30.53 -0.15 -18.28
C ILE A 251 29.71 -1.41 -17.98
N ASP A 252 30.31 -2.32 -17.21
CA ASP A 252 29.64 -3.55 -16.80
C ASP A 252 28.63 -3.26 -15.68
N ARG A 253 27.39 -3.71 -15.86
CA ARG A 253 26.32 -3.63 -14.86
C ARG A 253 26.73 -4.31 -13.54
N VAL A 254 27.56 -5.35 -13.62
CA VAL A 254 28.08 -6.07 -12.45
C VAL A 254 28.99 -5.17 -11.60
N GLU A 255 29.75 -4.27 -12.23
CA GLU A 255 30.65 -3.36 -11.50
C GLU A 255 29.86 -2.40 -10.60
N ILE A 256 28.73 -1.89 -11.09
CA ILE A 256 27.83 -1.04 -10.30
C ILE A 256 27.15 -1.82 -9.18
N ALA A 257 26.69 -3.03 -9.48
CA ALA A 257 26.07 -3.88 -8.47
C ALA A 257 27.05 -4.21 -7.33
N ASN A 258 28.32 -4.48 -7.66
CA ASN A 258 29.39 -4.69 -6.69
C ASN A 258 29.65 -3.41 -5.88
N ALA A 259 29.81 -2.26 -6.52
CA ALA A 259 30.07 -1.00 -5.82
C ALA A 259 28.94 -0.61 -4.85
N LEU A 260 27.68 -0.80 -5.25
CA LEU A 260 26.54 -0.54 -4.38
C LEU A 260 26.45 -1.56 -3.24
N HIS A 261 26.83 -2.82 -3.46
CA HIS A 261 26.89 -3.85 -2.43
C HIS A 261 28.02 -3.59 -1.41
N GLU A 262 29.23 -3.30 -1.87
CA GLU A 262 30.39 -2.94 -1.04
C GLU A 262 30.09 -1.69 -0.19
N ALA A 263 29.31 -0.76 -0.74
CA ALA A 263 28.83 0.41 -0.03
C ALA A 263 27.71 0.12 0.99
N GLY A 264 27.19 -1.11 1.08
CA GLY A 264 26.09 -1.48 1.96
C GLY A 264 24.72 -0.96 1.52
N ILE A 265 24.58 -0.51 0.27
CA ILE A 265 23.29 -0.07 -0.31
C ILE A 265 22.46 -1.29 -0.70
N LEU A 266 23.09 -2.29 -1.33
CA LEU A 266 22.48 -3.58 -1.69
C LEU A 266 22.89 -4.68 -0.71
N ASP A 267 21.96 -5.60 -0.39
CA ASP A 267 22.25 -6.80 0.42
C ASP A 267 23.16 -7.78 -0.33
N THR A 268 23.06 -7.81 -1.67
CA THR A 268 23.92 -8.61 -2.55
C THR A 268 24.20 -7.84 -3.85
N ALA A 269 25.30 -8.14 -4.54
CA ALA A 269 25.61 -7.58 -5.86
C ALA A 269 24.74 -8.18 -7.00
N ARG A 270 23.53 -8.65 -6.70
CA ARG A 270 22.62 -9.22 -7.69
C ARG A 270 21.77 -8.13 -8.32
N ILE A 271 21.70 -8.18 -9.66
CA ILE A 271 20.72 -7.42 -10.43
C ILE A 271 19.48 -8.29 -10.56
N ASN A 272 18.38 -7.84 -9.99
CA ASN A 272 17.12 -8.57 -9.99
C ASN A 272 16.36 -8.40 -11.31
N GLY A 273 15.41 -9.31 -11.54
CA GLY A 273 14.39 -9.10 -12.57
C GLY A 273 13.47 -7.93 -12.21
N TYR A 274 12.79 -7.39 -13.22
CA TYR A 274 11.80 -6.33 -13.08
C TYR A 274 10.68 -6.71 -12.09
N HIS A 275 10.38 -5.84 -11.13
CA HIS A 275 9.40 -6.02 -10.05
C HIS A 275 9.59 -7.32 -9.27
N SER A 276 10.83 -7.68 -8.99
CA SER A 276 11.12 -8.89 -8.23
C SER A 276 10.57 -8.77 -6.80
N THR A 277 9.77 -9.75 -6.37
CA THR A 277 9.23 -9.81 -5.00
C THR A 277 10.28 -10.18 -3.95
N GLY A 278 11.56 -10.30 -4.34
CA GLY A 278 12.69 -10.63 -3.49
C GLY A 278 13.56 -9.42 -3.15
N GLY A 279 14.13 -9.44 -1.94
CA GLY A 279 15.03 -8.42 -1.42
C GLY A 279 14.94 -8.37 0.10
N ARG A 280 16.08 -8.27 0.78
CA ARG A 280 16.10 -8.23 2.24
C ARG A 280 15.48 -6.91 2.73
N PRO A 281 14.55 -6.94 3.70
CA PRO A 281 13.98 -5.72 4.27
C PRO A 281 15.08 -4.75 4.73
N GLY A 282 14.95 -3.48 4.35
CA GLY A 282 15.90 -2.41 4.69
C GLY A 282 17.04 -2.21 3.68
N PHE A 283 17.16 -3.03 2.64
CA PHE A 283 18.13 -2.83 1.57
C PHE A 283 17.46 -2.32 0.28
N TRP A 284 18.24 -1.60 -0.51
CA TRP A 284 17.85 -1.19 -1.85
C TRP A 284 17.91 -2.41 -2.79
N LYS A 285 17.19 -2.31 -3.91
CA LYS A 285 17.21 -3.30 -4.98
C LYS A 285 17.71 -2.66 -6.25
N LEU A 286 18.53 -3.38 -6.98
CA LEU A 286 18.91 -3.03 -8.33
C LEU A 286 18.17 -3.94 -9.29
N GLU A 287 17.32 -3.38 -10.15
CA GLU A 287 16.46 -4.13 -11.06
C GLU A 287 16.80 -3.82 -12.52
N ARG A 288 16.54 -4.77 -13.42
CA ARG A 288 16.56 -4.50 -14.85
C ARG A 288 15.27 -3.80 -15.25
N ASP A 289 15.38 -2.72 -16.00
CA ASP A 289 14.23 -2.12 -16.67
C ASP A 289 14.29 -2.37 -18.18
N GLY A 290 13.29 -3.11 -18.68
CA GLY A 290 13.14 -3.41 -20.10
C GLY A 290 12.71 -2.21 -20.96
N SER A 291 12.31 -1.11 -20.33
CA SER A 291 11.98 0.16 -20.99
C SER A 291 13.23 0.93 -21.44
N LEU A 292 14.40 0.60 -20.87
CA LEU A 292 15.71 1.23 -21.08
C LEU A 292 16.62 0.38 -21.99
N GLN A 293 17.62 0.98 -22.65
CA GLN A 293 18.52 0.24 -23.56
C GLN A 293 19.54 -0.58 -22.77
N ASN A 294 20.37 0.12 -22.00
CA ASN A 294 21.33 -0.46 -21.07
C ASN A 294 21.04 0.02 -19.64
N GLY A 295 19.75 0.09 -19.30
CA GLY A 295 19.31 0.72 -18.07
C GLY A 295 18.99 -0.24 -16.94
N LEU A 296 19.09 0.33 -15.75
CA LEU A 296 18.80 -0.27 -14.47
C LEU A 296 17.94 0.70 -13.67
N GLU A 297 17.21 0.15 -12.72
CA GLU A 297 16.43 0.92 -11.75
C GLU A 297 16.93 0.59 -10.34
N LEU A 298 17.33 1.62 -9.60
CA LEU A 298 17.69 1.49 -8.20
C LEU A 298 16.48 1.86 -7.33
N VAL A 299 15.87 0.86 -6.71
CA VAL A 299 14.63 0.96 -5.93
C VAL A 299 14.96 0.93 -4.45
N SER A 300 14.56 1.98 -3.73
CA SER A 300 14.79 2.08 -2.28
C SER A 300 13.91 1.13 -1.45
N PRO A 301 14.31 0.80 -0.21
CA PRO A 301 13.41 0.22 0.78
C PRO A 301 12.35 1.24 1.23
N ILE A 302 11.52 0.90 2.23
CA ILE A 302 10.75 1.93 2.91
C ILE A 302 11.74 2.81 3.68
N LEU A 303 11.74 4.10 3.36
CA LEU A 303 12.57 5.11 3.96
C LEU A 303 11.77 5.97 4.93
N PHE A 304 12.48 6.58 5.87
CA PHE A 304 11.94 7.50 6.87
C PHE A 304 12.86 8.71 6.97
N ASP A 305 12.34 9.86 7.38
CA ASP A 305 13.13 11.08 7.54
C ASP A 305 14.12 10.96 8.71
N ARG A 306 15.30 10.39 8.44
CA ARG A 306 16.38 10.11 9.39
C ARG A 306 17.73 10.27 8.71
N ARG A 307 18.76 10.54 9.49
CA ARG A 307 20.14 10.71 9.03
C ARG A 307 20.61 9.61 8.10
N GLU A 308 20.40 8.36 8.49
CA GLU A 308 20.86 7.20 7.72
C GLU A 308 20.20 7.13 6.34
N THR A 309 18.95 7.59 6.23
CA THR A 309 18.22 7.62 4.95
C THR A 309 18.81 8.63 3.99
N TRP A 310 19.06 9.85 4.47
CA TRP A 310 19.63 10.91 3.64
C TRP A 310 21.08 10.58 3.25
N GLU A 311 21.89 10.05 4.18
CA GLU A 311 23.22 9.53 3.88
C GLU A 311 23.20 8.41 2.83
N GLN A 312 22.21 7.51 2.86
CA GLN A 312 22.04 6.47 1.85
C GLN A 312 21.71 7.03 0.46
N ILE A 313 20.82 8.03 0.37
CA ILE A 313 20.45 8.67 -0.91
C ILE A 313 21.66 9.39 -1.51
N GLU A 314 22.39 10.16 -0.70
CA GLU A 314 23.63 10.82 -1.11
C GLU A 314 24.67 9.80 -1.59
N LYS A 315 24.89 8.73 -0.82
CA LYS A 315 25.86 7.69 -1.15
C LYS A 315 25.48 6.94 -2.44
N ALA A 316 24.22 6.56 -2.59
CA ALA A 316 23.73 5.84 -3.75
C ALA A 316 23.90 6.67 -5.04
N THR A 317 23.41 7.92 -5.04
CA THR A 317 23.52 8.82 -6.20
C THR A 317 24.99 9.13 -6.54
N ARG A 318 25.84 9.35 -5.54
CA ARG A 318 27.29 9.52 -5.73
C ARG A 318 27.93 8.32 -6.42
N ILE A 319 27.67 7.10 -5.94
CA ILE A 319 28.23 5.87 -6.54
C ILE A 319 27.80 5.72 -7.98
N LEU A 320 26.51 5.93 -8.28
CA LEU A 320 26.00 5.86 -9.65
C LEU A 320 26.75 6.84 -10.56
N ARG A 321 26.91 8.09 -10.12
CA ARG A 321 27.64 9.12 -10.87
C ARG A 321 29.11 8.77 -11.08
N GLU A 322 29.80 8.33 -10.03
CA GLU A 322 31.22 7.93 -10.09
C GLU A 322 31.46 6.72 -11.02
N LYS A 323 30.48 5.81 -11.10
CA LYS A 323 30.49 4.67 -12.01
C LYS A 323 29.96 5.00 -13.41
N GLY A 324 29.82 6.28 -13.75
CA GLY A 324 29.45 6.73 -15.10
C GLY A 324 28.00 6.48 -15.49
N ALA A 325 27.09 6.27 -14.52
CA ALA A 325 25.67 6.23 -14.82
C ALA A 325 25.20 7.57 -15.37
N THR A 326 24.23 7.50 -16.28
CA THR A 326 23.66 8.67 -16.94
C THR A 326 22.14 8.66 -16.85
N VAL A 327 21.55 9.85 -16.87
CA VAL A 327 20.11 10.05 -16.95
C VAL A 327 19.80 10.78 -18.25
N ASN A 328 18.82 10.29 -19.00
CA ASN A 328 18.45 10.81 -20.32
C ASN A 328 16.93 10.78 -20.51
N GLU A 329 16.46 11.08 -21.73
CA GLU A 329 15.03 11.17 -22.08
C GLU A 329 14.22 9.89 -21.84
N ARG A 330 14.89 8.76 -21.60
CA ARG A 330 14.29 7.46 -21.33
C ARG A 330 14.14 7.18 -19.84
N THR A 331 14.81 7.94 -18.98
CA THR A 331 14.86 7.71 -17.53
C THR A 331 13.89 8.61 -16.76
N GLY A 332 13.04 8.01 -15.95
CA GLY A 332 12.12 8.65 -15.01
C GLY A 332 12.57 8.54 -13.56
N GLY A 333 12.10 9.46 -12.72
CA GLY A 333 12.26 9.37 -11.27
C GLY A 333 10.90 9.16 -10.62
N HIS A 334 10.79 8.22 -9.70
CA HIS A 334 9.53 7.96 -8.99
C HIS A 334 9.69 8.23 -7.49
N ILE A 335 8.71 8.91 -6.91
CA ILE A 335 8.66 9.17 -5.46
C ILE A 335 7.40 8.55 -4.90
N HIS A 336 7.56 7.64 -3.96
CA HIS A 336 6.48 6.99 -3.24
C HIS A 336 6.30 7.68 -1.88
N ILE A 337 5.11 8.22 -1.61
CA ILE A 337 4.77 8.80 -0.31
C ILE A 337 3.72 7.91 0.37
N GLY A 338 3.96 7.56 1.64
CA GLY A 338 3.00 6.81 2.45
C GLY A 338 1.68 7.54 2.60
N ILE A 339 0.56 6.80 2.54
CA ILE A 339 -0.79 7.39 2.58
C ILE A 339 -1.30 7.72 3.99
N GLY A 340 -0.49 7.55 5.04
CA GLY A 340 -0.88 7.82 6.43
C GLY A 340 -1.65 9.13 6.62
N PRO A 341 -1.28 10.25 5.96
CA PRO A 341 -2.01 11.51 6.05
C PRO A 341 -3.41 11.50 5.38
N LEU A 342 -3.61 10.73 4.31
CA LEU A 342 -4.78 10.84 3.41
C LEU A 342 -5.96 9.95 3.74
N ASP A 343 -5.77 8.93 4.60
CA ASP A 343 -6.73 7.87 4.95
C ASP A 343 -7.59 7.29 3.82
N HIS A 344 -8.63 6.55 4.22
CA HIS A 344 -9.65 5.98 3.35
C HIS A 344 -10.83 6.95 3.12
N LYS A 345 -10.70 8.27 3.38
CA LYS A 345 -11.77 9.24 3.14
C LYS A 345 -11.59 10.00 1.83
N THR A 346 -12.68 10.06 1.08
CA THR A 346 -12.74 10.61 -0.30
C THR A 346 -12.31 12.06 -0.40
N TYR A 347 -12.55 12.89 0.62
CA TYR A 347 -12.25 14.33 0.54
C TYR A 347 -10.76 14.65 0.40
N ALA A 348 -9.89 13.88 1.06
CA ALA A 348 -8.44 14.10 0.95
C ALA A 348 -7.93 13.70 -0.43
N TRP A 349 -8.40 12.57 -0.97
CA TRP A 349 -8.15 12.14 -2.35
C TRP A 349 -8.69 13.12 -3.39
N GLN A 350 -9.87 13.69 -3.15
CA GLN A 350 -10.45 14.71 -4.03
C GLN A 350 -9.60 15.99 -4.02
N ARG A 351 -9.06 16.41 -2.86
CA ARG A 351 -8.17 17.56 -2.77
C ARG A 351 -6.82 17.31 -3.42
N LEU A 352 -6.23 16.13 -3.21
CA LEU A 352 -5.02 15.72 -3.93
C LEU A 352 -5.24 15.78 -5.46
N SER A 353 -6.38 15.25 -5.91
CA SER A 353 -6.76 15.31 -7.33
C SER A 353 -6.92 16.74 -7.83
N ARG A 354 -7.51 17.64 -7.02
CA ARG A 354 -7.64 19.07 -7.33
C ARG A 354 -6.30 19.78 -7.43
N ILE A 355 -5.37 19.50 -6.52
CA ILE A 355 -4.02 20.07 -6.53
C ILE A 355 -3.26 19.59 -7.77
N GLY A 356 -3.26 18.27 -8.01
CA GLY A 356 -2.61 17.68 -9.19
C GLY A 356 -3.16 18.23 -10.51
N LEU A 357 -4.50 18.34 -10.62
CA LEU A 357 -5.15 18.88 -11.82
C LEU A 357 -4.94 20.39 -11.97
N GLY A 358 -4.96 21.13 -10.86
CA GLY A 358 -4.85 22.58 -10.80
C GLY A 358 -3.46 23.10 -11.14
N TYR A 359 -2.44 22.35 -10.75
CA TYR A 359 -1.04 22.77 -10.84
C TYR A 359 -0.18 21.81 -11.67
N GLU A 360 -0.82 20.99 -12.51
CA GLU A 360 -0.18 19.94 -13.29
C GLU A 360 1.09 20.41 -14.00
N LYS A 361 1.04 21.52 -14.73
CA LYS A 361 2.21 22.05 -15.46
C LYS A 361 3.39 22.37 -14.55
N LEU A 362 3.12 22.82 -13.33
CA LEU A 362 4.16 23.16 -12.35
C LEU A 362 4.87 21.91 -11.85
N PHE A 363 4.18 20.77 -11.76
CA PHE A 363 4.83 19.49 -11.48
C PHE A 363 5.80 19.09 -12.57
N TYR A 364 5.40 19.20 -13.84
CA TYR A 364 6.33 18.96 -14.96
C TYR A 364 7.52 19.92 -14.91
N ARG A 365 7.28 21.20 -14.66
CA ARG A 365 8.35 22.20 -14.54
C ARG A 365 9.34 21.87 -13.42
N MET A 366 8.86 21.64 -12.20
CA MET A 366 9.70 21.26 -11.06
C MET A 366 10.38 19.91 -11.27
N GLY A 367 9.70 18.96 -11.92
CA GLY A 367 10.23 17.65 -12.28
C GLY A 367 11.38 17.71 -13.26
N GLY A 368 11.37 18.71 -14.14
CA GLY A 368 12.43 19.03 -15.08
C GLY A 368 13.62 19.78 -14.49
N ALA A 369 13.67 19.99 -13.16
CA ALA A 369 14.79 20.66 -12.52
C ALA A 369 16.13 19.99 -12.86
N ASP A 370 17.17 20.82 -13.07
CA ASP A 370 18.54 20.38 -13.28
C ASP A 370 19.50 21.44 -12.71
N SER A 371 20.22 21.06 -11.64
CA SER A 371 21.15 21.94 -10.95
C SER A 371 22.37 22.32 -11.81
N GLU A 372 22.84 21.41 -12.66
CA GLU A 372 24.00 21.66 -13.53
C GLU A 372 23.62 22.63 -14.65
N ALA A 373 22.48 22.39 -15.30
CA ALA A 373 21.96 23.29 -16.32
C ALA A 373 21.75 24.71 -15.77
N TYR A 374 21.24 24.82 -14.54
CA TYR A 374 21.02 26.10 -13.86
C TYR A 374 22.32 26.83 -13.55
N ARG A 375 23.34 26.14 -13.00
CA ARG A 375 24.68 26.73 -12.78
C ARG A 375 25.31 27.24 -14.07
N ASN A 376 25.01 26.60 -15.20
CA ASN A 376 25.47 27.00 -16.53
C ASN A 376 24.62 28.11 -17.19
N GLY A 377 23.71 28.76 -16.44
CA GLY A 377 22.88 29.86 -16.94
C GLY A 377 21.70 29.42 -17.80
N THR A 378 21.32 28.15 -17.75
CA THR A 378 20.18 27.59 -18.48
C THR A 378 19.17 26.96 -17.51
N HIS A 379 18.30 26.07 -18.00
CA HIS A 379 17.36 25.33 -17.16
C HIS A 379 17.26 23.89 -17.64
N GLY A 380 17.02 22.98 -16.71
CA GLY A 380 16.57 21.64 -17.04
C GLY A 380 15.22 21.69 -17.76
N ARG A 381 14.95 20.66 -18.56
CA ARG A 381 13.68 20.50 -19.27
C ARG A 381 13.08 19.16 -18.91
N HIS A 382 11.78 19.15 -18.63
CA HIS A 382 11.06 17.91 -18.45
C HIS A 382 11.06 17.10 -19.76
N ARG A 383 11.23 15.78 -19.68
CA ARG A 383 11.40 14.91 -20.86
C ARG A 383 10.06 14.47 -21.48
N GLY A 384 9.01 15.27 -21.30
CA GLY A 384 7.66 15.00 -21.84
C GLY A 384 6.90 13.87 -21.13
N SER A 385 5.86 13.35 -21.80
CA SER A 385 4.85 12.49 -21.18
C SER A 385 5.07 10.98 -21.34
N ARG A 386 6.27 10.57 -21.74
CA ARG A 386 6.57 9.17 -22.09
C ARG A 386 6.52 8.22 -20.88
N TYR A 387 7.08 8.64 -19.75
CA TYR A 387 7.11 7.87 -18.49
C TYR A 387 6.21 8.47 -17.40
N THR A 388 5.59 9.61 -17.68
CA THR A 388 4.66 10.32 -16.80
C THR A 388 3.53 10.97 -17.59
N ILE A 389 2.34 10.39 -17.50
CA ILE A 389 1.18 10.78 -18.27
C ILE A 389 0.39 11.85 -17.50
N PRO A 390 -0.01 12.96 -18.13
CA PRO A 390 -0.89 13.95 -17.53
C PRO A 390 -2.16 13.30 -16.97
N LEU A 391 -2.67 13.86 -15.89
CA LEU A 391 -3.85 13.35 -15.20
C LEU A 391 -5.08 13.35 -16.11
N ASN A 392 -5.84 12.25 -16.13
CA ASN A 392 -7.03 12.16 -16.97
C ASN A 392 -8.13 13.07 -16.44
N ASN A 393 -8.31 14.18 -17.15
CA ASN A 393 -9.27 15.21 -16.80
C ASN A 393 -10.71 14.69 -16.73
N ASN A 394 -11.08 13.83 -17.68
CA ASN A 394 -12.45 13.33 -17.81
C ASN A 394 -12.82 12.39 -16.66
N ARG A 395 -11.85 11.63 -16.14
CA ARG A 395 -12.06 10.73 -14.99
C ARG A 395 -12.00 11.49 -13.67
N ILE A 396 -11.00 12.34 -13.47
CA ILE A 396 -10.84 13.11 -12.21
C ILE A 396 -12.02 14.06 -11.96
N ARG A 397 -12.56 14.71 -13.00
CA ARG A 397 -13.74 15.60 -12.85
C ARG A 397 -15.01 14.91 -12.37
N ARG A 398 -15.05 13.59 -12.44
CA ARG A 398 -16.18 12.79 -11.97
C ARG A 398 -16.07 12.42 -10.50
N ILE A 399 -14.94 12.68 -9.83
CA ILE A 399 -14.81 12.46 -8.39
C ILE A 399 -15.87 13.27 -7.65
N ARG A 400 -16.80 12.59 -6.98
CA ARG A 400 -17.84 13.22 -6.16
C ARG A 400 -17.45 13.16 -4.69
N GLY A 401 -17.92 14.14 -3.91
CA GLY A 401 -17.64 14.20 -2.47
C GLY A 401 -18.25 13.06 -1.66
N ASN A 402 -19.20 12.31 -2.23
CA ASN A 402 -19.84 11.14 -1.63
C ASN A 402 -19.40 9.80 -2.24
N GLU A 403 -18.41 9.79 -3.15
CA GLU A 403 -17.82 8.54 -3.64
C GLU A 403 -17.06 7.83 -2.52
N ASP A 404 -16.79 6.54 -2.69
CA ASP A 404 -15.81 5.82 -1.86
C ASP A 404 -14.38 6.21 -2.26
N ALA A 405 -13.44 6.14 -1.32
CA ALA A 405 -12.07 6.56 -1.59
C ALA A 405 -11.36 5.65 -2.60
N ALA A 406 -11.73 4.37 -2.73
CA ALA A 406 -11.20 3.50 -3.78
C ALA A 406 -11.57 4.00 -5.18
N GLU A 407 -12.80 4.49 -5.36
CA GLU A 407 -13.23 5.06 -6.63
C GLU A 407 -12.49 6.38 -6.94
N ALA A 408 -12.28 7.24 -5.93
CA ALA A 408 -11.50 8.46 -6.10
C ALA A 408 -10.04 8.16 -6.49
N ARG A 409 -9.41 7.17 -5.85
CA ARG A 409 -8.06 6.68 -6.21
C ARG A 409 -8.01 6.13 -7.61
N ALA A 410 -8.97 5.28 -7.97
CA ALA A 410 -9.05 4.70 -9.31
C ALA A 410 -9.21 5.79 -10.37
N ARG A 411 -9.96 6.87 -10.12
CA ARG A 411 -10.10 8.02 -11.03
C ARG A 411 -8.84 8.87 -11.12
N LEU A 412 -8.13 9.08 -10.01
CA LEU A 412 -6.83 9.78 -9.97
C LEU A 412 -5.78 9.06 -10.82
N SER A 413 -5.80 7.73 -10.81
CA SER A 413 -4.75 6.89 -11.38
C SER A 413 -5.31 5.96 -12.44
N GLU A 414 -5.59 6.55 -13.62
CA GLU A 414 -6.05 5.79 -14.78
C GLU A 414 -5.02 4.75 -15.25
N SER A 415 -3.74 5.07 -15.10
CA SER A 415 -2.63 4.21 -15.46
C SER A 415 -1.58 4.22 -14.36
N ARG A 416 -0.78 3.16 -14.30
CA ARG A 416 0.44 3.15 -13.47
C ARG A 416 1.43 4.25 -13.85
N TYR A 417 1.31 4.81 -15.07
CA TYR A 417 2.13 5.91 -15.55
C TYR A 417 1.55 7.30 -15.27
N SER A 418 0.39 7.40 -14.63
CA SER A 418 -0.21 8.70 -14.31
C SER A 418 0.70 9.52 -13.40
N LEU A 419 0.73 10.85 -13.60
CA LEU A 419 1.50 11.81 -12.80
C LEU A 419 1.45 11.49 -11.29
N PHE A 420 0.23 11.23 -10.80
CA PHE A 420 -0.05 10.65 -9.48
C PHE A 420 -0.69 9.27 -9.65
N ASN A 421 -0.04 8.26 -9.09
CA ASN A 421 -0.46 6.87 -9.16
C ASN A 421 -0.73 6.29 -7.76
N ALA A 422 -1.98 5.91 -7.52
CA ALA A 422 -2.48 5.33 -6.28
C ALA A 422 -2.76 3.82 -6.40
N THR A 423 -2.39 3.17 -7.51
CA THR A 423 -2.60 1.72 -7.72
C THR A 423 -1.95 0.86 -6.64
N ASN A 424 -0.86 1.34 -6.01
CA ASN A 424 -0.19 0.66 -4.91
C ASN A 424 -0.99 0.66 -3.59
N VAL A 425 -2.01 1.52 -3.47
CA VAL A 425 -2.83 1.63 -2.24
C VAL A 425 -3.75 0.43 -2.08
N ASP A 426 -4.41 0.02 -3.16
CA ASP A 426 -5.44 -1.02 -3.13
C ASP A 426 -4.88 -2.42 -3.42
N ASN A 427 -3.61 -2.52 -3.79
CA ASN A 427 -2.97 -3.79 -4.08
C ASN A 427 -2.39 -4.41 -2.80
N VAL A 428 -2.93 -5.58 -2.43
CA VAL A 428 -2.58 -6.34 -1.23
C VAL A 428 -1.12 -6.81 -1.16
N ASN A 429 -0.41 -6.80 -2.29
CA ASN A 429 0.99 -7.19 -2.39
C ASN A 429 1.94 -5.98 -2.45
N SER A 430 1.41 -4.75 -2.48
CA SER A 430 2.18 -3.52 -2.50
C SER A 430 2.08 -2.75 -1.19
N LYS A 431 3.01 -1.83 -1.00
CA LYS A 431 2.99 -0.89 0.12
C LYS A 431 1.99 0.22 -0.21
N PRO A 432 1.14 0.65 0.74
CA PRO A 432 0.11 1.64 0.47
C PRO A 432 0.72 3.04 0.35
N THR A 433 1.14 3.38 -0.87
CA THR A 433 1.79 4.65 -1.20
C THR A 433 1.14 5.30 -2.40
N ILE A 434 1.18 6.62 -2.48
CA ILE A 434 1.01 7.34 -3.74
C ILE A 434 2.37 7.48 -4.38
N GLU A 435 2.47 7.06 -5.62
CA GLU A 435 3.62 7.27 -6.48
C GLU A 435 3.45 8.59 -7.25
N MET A 436 4.46 9.44 -7.22
CA MET A 436 4.57 10.66 -8.00
C MET A 436 5.65 10.48 -9.06
N ARG A 437 5.24 10.57 -10.33
CA ARG A 437 6.08 10.25 -11.50
C ARG A 437 6.60 11.47 -12.25
N TYR A 438 6.31 12.66 -11.73
CA TYR A 438 6.68 13.93 -12.36
C TYR A 438 8.20 14.21 -12.38
N PRO A 439 9.05 13.69 -11.47
CA PRO A 439 10.48 13.93 -11.59
C PRO A 439 11.10 13.29 -12.84
N ASN A 440 11.94 14.05 -13.53
CA ASN A 440 13.01 13.43 -14.32
C ASN A 440 13.89 12.61 -13.37
N SER A 441 14.46 11.50 -13.85
CA SER A 441 15.54 10.86 -13.08
C SER A 441 16.73 11.81 -12.95
N THR A 442 17.39 11.76 -11.80
CA THR A 442 18.56 12.57 -11.48
C THR A 442 19.55 11.79 -10.61
N LEU A 443 20.83 12.10 -10.75
CA LEU A 443 21.91 11.63 -9.87
C LEU A 443 22.32 12.72 -8.86
N ASP A 444 21.51 13.77 -8.72
CA ASP A 444 21.69 14.84 -7.74
C ASP A 444 20.81 14.57 -6.50
N HIS A 445 21.44 14.26 -5.37
CA HIS A 445 20.75 14.02 -4.10
C HIS A 445 20.05 15.28 -3.56
N LEU A 446 20.54 16.48 -3.90
CA LEU A 446 19.91 17.74 -3.52
C LEU A 446 18.52 17.86 -4.16
N GLN A 447 18.46 17.57 -5.46
CA GLN A 447 17.23 17.55 -6.22
C GLN A 447 16.27 16.49 -5.67
N TRP A 448 16.75 15.27 -5.37
CA TRP A 448 15.90 14.25 -4.74
C TRP A 448 15.27 14.74 -3.44
N GLN A 449 16.04 15.35 -2.53
CA GLN A 449 15.50 15.84 -1.26
C GLN A 449 14.42 16.91 -1.46
N ALA A 450 14.66 17.89 -2.33
CA ALA A 450 13.67 18.92 -2.65
C ALA A 450 12.38 18.31 -3.25
N GLN A 451 12.51 17.36 -4.19
CA GLN A 451 11.36 16.69 -4.80
C GLN A 451 10.55 15.87 -3.78
N ILE A 452 11.24 15.13 -2.89
CA ILE A 452 10.61 14.34 -1.82
C ILE A 452 9.88 15.27 -0.84
N GLN A 453 10.48 16.41 -0.48
CA GLN A 453 9.88 17.38 0.42
C GLN A 453 8.58 17.96 -0.17
N VAL A 454 8.60 18.37 -1.45
CA VAL A 454 7.40 18.87 -2.15
C VAL A 454 6.33 17.80 -2.24
N ALA A 455 6.69 16.57 -2.65
CA ALA A 455 5.78 15.44 -2.75
C ALA A 455 5.09 15.14 -1.40
N ASN A 456 5.86 15.07 -0.33
CA ASN A 456 5.35 14.85 1.03
C ASN A 456 4.42 15.99 1.47
N SER A 457 4.79 17.24 1.19
CA SER A 457 4.00 18.42 1.55
C SER A 457 2.63 18.40 0.90
N ILE A 458 2.53 18.07 -0.39
CA ILE A 458 1.25 18.01 -1.10
C ILE A 458 0.32 16.93 -0.53
N VAL A 459 0.87 15.77 -0.16
CA VAL A 459 0.09 14.70 0.48
C VAL A 459 -0.47 15.16 1.82
N HIS A 460 0.33 15.84 2.64
CA HIS A 460 -0.13 16.36 3.93
C HIS A 460 -1.10 17.54 3.77
N GLN A 461 -0.83 18.48 2.86
CA GLN A 461 -1.71 19.62 2.57
C GLN A 461 -3.08 19.17 2.05
N SER A 462 -3.12 18.11 1.23
CA SER A 462 -4.36 17.47 0.80
C SER A 462 -5.18 16.92 1.97
N ALA A 463 -4.53 16.54 3.08
CA ALA A 463 -5.20 16.10 4.29
C ALA A 463 -5.66 17.26 5.18
N VAL A 464 -4.83 18.31 5.36
CA VAL A 464 -5.09 19.39 6.33
C VAL A 464 -5.92 20.55 5.80
N ILE A 465 -5.87 20.86 4.49
CA ILE A 465 -6.66 21.96 3.91
C ILE A 465 -8.13 21.56 3.89
N LYS A 466 -8.90 22.10 4.84
CA LYS A 466 -10.35 21.94 4.90
C LYS A 466 -11.01 23.09 4.14
N ASN A 467 -12.30 22.97 3.80
CA ASN A 467 -13.03 24.07 3.15
C ASN A 467 -13.07 25.36 4.00
N THR A 468 -12.92 25.22 5.32
CA THR A 468 -12.84 26.34 6.26
C THR A 468 -11.43 26.93 6.36
N SER A 469 -10.40 26.26 5.81
CA SER A 469 -9.04 26.77 5.83
C SER A 469 -8.89 27.94 4.86
N PRO A 470 -8.18 29.02 5.22
CA PRO A 470 -7.89 30.13 4.32
C PRO A 470 -7.20 29.71 3.02
N GLN A 471 -6.38 28.66 3.06
CA GLN A 471 -5.68 28.10 1.91
C GLN A 471 -6.61 27.44 0.89
N SER A 472 -7.85 27.11 1.25
CA SER A 472 -8.76 26.34 0.39
C SER A 472 -9.10 27.04 -0.94
N ARG A 473 -9.06 28.37 -0.98
CA ARG A 473 -9.24 29.18 -2.21
C ARG A 473 -8.14 28.95 -3.25
N PHE A 474 -6.99 28.44 -2.84
CA PHE A 474 -5.88 28.07 -3.72
C PHE A 474 -5.89 26.59 -4.10
N THR A 475 -6.94 25.84 -3.79
CA THR A 475 -7.12 24.49 -4.34
C THR A 475 -8.17 24.58 -5.46
N PRO A 476 -7.79 24.64 -6.75
CA PRO A 476 -8.75 24.82 -7.82
C PRO A 476 -9.87 23.77 -7.77
N GLY A 477 -11.11 24.18 -8.04
CA GLY A 477 -12.21 23.22 -8.17
C GLY A 477 -11.97 22.27 -9.34
N LEU A 478 -12.52 21.04 -9.29
CA LEU A 478 -12.38 20.08 -10.40
C LEU A 478 -12.94 20.64 -11.74
N THR A 479 -13.97 21.47 -11.65
CA THR A 479 -14.63 22.13 -12.79
C THR A 479 -14.10 23.55 -13.07
N ASP A 480 -13.22 24.07 -12.22
CA ASP A 480 -12.70 25.44 -12.30
C ASP A 480 -11.54 25.54 -13.30
N ARG A 481 -11.86 25.48 -14.59
CA ARG A 481 -10.86 25.42 -15.67
C ARG A 481 -9.98 26.67 -15.72
N ALA A 482 -10.52 27.82 -15.35
CA ALA A 482 -9.82 29.11 -15.45
C ALA A 482 -8.63 29.20 -14.47
N ASN A 483 -8.70 28.50 -13.33
CA ASN A 483 -7.63 28.44 -12.34
C ASN A 483 -6.79 27.15 -12.42
N GLN A 484 -6.94 26.35 -13.49
CA GLN A 484 -6.15 25.15 -13.73
C GLN A 484 -5.04 25.43 -14.75
N LEU A 485 -3.79 25.12 -14.39
CA LEU A 485 -2.64 25.15 -15.29
C LEU A 485 -2.23 23.71 -15.65
N ARG A 486 -2.77 23.20 -16.76
CA ARG A 486 -2.52 21.85 -17.28
C ARG A 486 -1.22 21.78 -18.06
N PHE A 487 -0.64 20.58 -18.17
CA PHE A 487 0.58 20.34 -18.93
C PHE A 487 0.49 20.85 -20.39
N GLU A 488 -0.65 20.60 -21.04
CA GLU A 488 -0.90 21.00 -22.44
C GLU A 488 -1.18 22.50 -22.63
N HIS A 489 -1.40 23.27 -21.56
CA HIS A 489 -1.73 24.69 -21.69
C HIS A 489 -0.50 25.48 -22.14
N TYR A 490 -0.66 26.22 -23.25
CA TYR A 490 0.28 27.28 -23.59
C TYR A 490 0.06 28.48 -22.67
N CYS A 491 1.13 28.98 -22.05
CA CYS A 491 1.06 30.12 -21.14
C CYS A 491 2.36 30.93 -21.21
N THR A 492 2.26 32.22 -20.87
CA THR A 492 3.45 33.07 -20.70
C THR A 492 4.17 32.72 -19.40
N GLU A 493 5.44 33.12 -19.29
CA GLU A 493 6.19 32.98 -18.03
C GLU A 493 5.54 33.76 -16.88
N THR A 494 4.93 34.91 -17.16
CA THR A 494 4.15 35.69 -16.18
C THR A 494 2.98 34.88 -15.65
N THR A 495 2.14 34.32 -16.52
CA THR A 495 0.98 33.52 -16.11
C THR A 495 1.39 32.25 -15.35
N GLU A 496 2.46 31.58 -15.78
CA GLU A 496 2.99 30.42 -15.06
C GLU A 496 3.47 30.80 -13.66
N ARG A 497 4.19 31.93 -13.53
CA ARG A 497 4.66 32.47 -12.24
C ARG A 497 3.50 32.83 -11.31
N GLU A 498 2.43 33.44 -11.82
CA GLU A 498 1.23 33.73 -11.02
C GLU A 498 0.57 32.46 -10.48
N HIS A 499 0.45 31.42 -11.31
CA HIS A 499 -0.05 30.12 -10.85
C HIS A 499 0.90 29.46 -9.86
N PHE A 500 2.21 29.61 -10.05
CA PHE A 500 3.21 29.10 -9.12
C PHE A 500 3.10 29.76 -7.75
N ARG A 501 2.88 31.09 -7.69
CA ARG A 501 2.64 31.77 -6.41
C ARG A 501 1.39 31.25 -5.69
N LYS A 502 0.30 30.97 -6.43
CA LYS A 502 -0.90 30.32 -5.87
C LYS A 502 -0.61 28.89 -5.38
N PHE A 503 0.22 28.13 -6.09
CA PHE A 503 0.66 26.81 -5.65
C PHE A 503 1.45 26.87 -4.34
N LEU A 504 2.33 27.86 -4.17
CA LEU A 504 3.06 28.08 -2.91
C LEU A 504 2.12 28.39 -1.73
N ASP A 505 0.94 28.95 -1.98
CA ASP A 505 -0.08 29.17 -0.94
C ASP A 505 -0.76 27.87 -0.49
N VAL A 506 -0.81 26.85 -1.37
CA VAL A 506 -1.21 25.49 -1.00
C VAL A 506 -0.13 24.84 -0.15
N VAL A 507 1.15 24.97 -0.52
CA VAL A 507 2.30 24.40 0.20
C VAL A 507 2.40 24.94 1.63
N GLY A 508 2.13 26.23 1.81
CA GLY A 508 1.74 26.83 3.09
C GLY A 508 2.85 27.23 4.07
N ASN A 509 4.01 26.57 4.08
CA ASN A 509 5.12 26.90 4.97
C ASN A 509 6.40 27.29 4.20
N GLN A 510 7.24 28.12 4.82
CA GLN A 510 8.46 28.66 4.22
C GLN A 510 9.43 27.59 3.69
N GLU A 511 9.66 26.50 4.43
CA GLU A 511 10.65 25.48 4.05
C GLU A 511 10.24 24.71 2.79
N ASP A 512 8.98 24.27 2.72
CA ASP A 512 8.48 23.51 1.58
C ASP A 512 8.29 24.44 0.37
N ARG A 513 7.96 25.72 0.58
CA ARG A 513 7.93 26.75 -0.47
C ARG A 513 9.31 26.99 -1.05
N LEU A 514 10.35 26.97 -0.22
CA LEU A 514 11.74 27.08 -0.67
C LEU A 514 12.10 25.89 -1.55
N ALA A 515 11.73 24.66 -1.15
CA ALA A 515 11.93 23.46 -1.97
C ALA A 515 11.26 23.56 -3.35
N ALA A 516 9.98 23.92 -3.37
CA ALA A 516 9.24 24.11 -4.61
C ALA A 516 9.87 25.20 -5.50
N THR A 517 10.25 26.34 -4.91
CA THR A 517 10.80 27.48 -5.66
C THR A 517 12.18 27.16 -6.21
N TRP A 518 13.00 26.46 -5.44
CA TRP A 518 14.32 26.01 -5.85
C TRP A 518 14.26 25.09 -7.07
N LEU A 519 13.30 24.16 -7.10
CA LEU A 519 13.02 23.29 -8.25
C LEU A 519 12.46 24.08 -9.43
N PHE A 520 11.52 25.00 -9.19
CA PHE A 520 10.86 25.80 -10.22
C PHE A 520 11.84 26.70 -10.99
N LEU A 521 12.86 27.24 -10.32
CA LEU A 521 13.91 28.05 -10.96
C LEU A 521 14.84 27.21 -11.83
N ARG A 522 15.03 25.94 -11.50
CA ARG A 522 15.96 25.02 -12.17
C ARG A 522 15.34 24.23 -13.31
N GLY A 523 14.02 24.24 -13.45
CA GLY A 523 13.31 23.44 -14.43
C GLY A 523 12.39 24.24 -15.36
N ARG A 524 12.02 23.60 -16.46
CA ARG A 524 11.01 24.02 -17.44
C ARG A 524 10.15 22.81 -17.82
N ALA A 525 8.85 23.03 -18.02
CA ALA A 525 7.88 22.00 -18.39
C ALA A 525 7.91 21.67 -19.88
#